data_AF-A0A842XTV2-F1
#
_entry.id   AF-A0A842XTV2-F1
#
_cell.length_a   1.000
_cell.length_b   1.000
_cell.length_c   1.000
_cell.angle_alpha   90.00
_cell.angle_beta   90.00
_cell.angle_gamma   90.00
#
_symmetry.space_group_name_H-M   'P 1'
#
loop_
_entity.id
_entity.type
_entity.pdbx_description
1 polymer ?
#
loop_
_entity_poly.entity_id
_entity_poly.type
_entity_poly.pdbx_seq_one_letter_code
_entity_poly.pdbx_strand_id
1 'polypeptide(L)'
;TIVPAVEKLGFELTALTFLSTSTRPKDVKEMQKWISESQKIIFSSLGEGLNGKTLLLVSVHRDFTDFSEFTREVRGILGLKGASMESFLVSLKTDIIKHFSFKNLERI
;
A
#
# COMPACT_ATOMS: atom_id res chain seq x y z
N THR A 1 -19.34 0.06 1.92
CA THR A 1 -17.89 -0.23 2.05
C THR A 1 -17.17 0.79 1.20
N ILE A 2 -16.15 1.47 1.72
CA ILE A 2 -15.41 2.48 0.95
C ILE A 2 -14.45 1.82 -0.05
N VAL A 3 -13.90 0.67 0.33
CA VAL A 3 -13.10 -0.18 -0.54
C VAL A 3 -14.04 -1.22 -1.16
N PRO A 4 -14.04 -1.43 -2.49
CA PRO A 4 -14.82 -2.50 -3.09
C PRO A 4 -14.39 -3.85 -2.52
N ALA A 5 -15.24 -4.86 -2.66
CA ALA A 5 -14.93 -6.25 -2.31
C ALA A 5 -13.86 -6.80 -3.26
N VAL A 6 -12.60 -6.38 -3.06
CA VAL A 6 -11.46 -6.69 -3.92
C VAL A 6 -11.19 -8.20 -3.99
N GLU A 7 -11.59 -8.95 -2.96
CA GLU A 7 -11.58 -10.41 -2.96
C GLU A 7 -12.44 -11.01 -4.08
N LYS A 8 -13.57 -10.35 -4.42
CA LYS A 8 -14.44 -10.78 -5.53
C LYS A 8 -13.86 -10.49 -6.90
N LEU A 9 -12.81 -9.68 -6.97
CA LEU A 9 -12.09 -9.35 -8.20
C LEU A 9 -10.86 -10.26 -8.42
N GLY A 10 -10.68 -11.26 -7.57
CA GLY A 10 -9.56 -12.21 -7.64
C GLY A 10 -8.29 -11.75 -6.93
N PHE A 11 -8.37 -10.72 -6.08
CA PHE A 11 -7.26 -10.37 -5.19
C PHE A 11 -7.29 -11.22 -3.93
N GLU A 12 -6.11 -11.67 -3.49
CA GLU A 12 -5.98 -12.56 -2.34
C GLU A 12 -5.25 -11.91 -1.17
N LEU A 13 -4.48 -10.85 -1.44
CA LEU A 13 -3.69 -10.16 -0.43
C LEU A 13 -3.95 -8.65 -0.49
N THR A 14 -3.98 -8.03 0.68
CA THR A 14 -3.76 -6.58 0.83
C THR A 14 -2.46 -6.37 1.58
N ALA A 15 -1.62 -5.46 1.11
CA ALA A 15 -0.36 -5.12 1.74
C ALA A 15 -0.37 -3.65 2.19
N LEU A 16 -0.07 -3.43 3.47
CA LEU A 16 0.27 -2.11 4.00
C LEU A 16 1.79 -2.02 4.05
N THR A 17 2.36 -1.25 3.13
CA THR A 17 3.80 -1.08 2.97
C THR A 17 4.22 0.29 3.47
N PHE A 18 5.15 0.29 4.44
CA PHE A 18 5.69 1.47 5.09
C PHE A 18 7.10 1.73 4.59
N LEU A 19 7.36 2.97 4.19
CA LEU A 19 8.60 3.40 3.54
C LEU A 19 9.16 4.65 4.22
N SER A 20 10.49 4.74 4.27
CA SER A 20 11.19 6.00 4.53
C SER A 20 11.48 6.65 3.18
N THR A 21 10.90 7.82 2.91
CA THR A 21 11.13 8.54 1.65
C THR A 21 12.29 9.52 1.76
N SER A 22 12.99 9.75 0.65
CA SER A 22 13.93 10.87 0.57
C SER A 22 13.17 12.18 0.31
N THR A 23 13.69 13.30 0.80
CA THR A 23 13.06 14.62 0.65
C THR A 23 13.46 15.35 -0.63
N ARG A 24 14.21 14.70 -1.54
CA ARG A 24 14.68 15.35 -2.77
C ARG A 24 13.48 15.63 -3.70
N PRO A 25 13.24 16.90 -4.10
CA PRO A 25 12.01 17.27 -4.82
C PRO A 25 11.76 16.52 -6.13
N LYS A 26 12.82 16.14 -6.86
CA LYS A 26 12.71 15.39 -8.13
C LYS A 26 12.19 13.98 -7.90
N ASP A 27 12.73 13.28 -6.90
CA ASP A 27 12.35 11.92 -6.53
C ASP A 27 10.89 11.88 -6.03
N VAL A 28 10.45 12.93 -5.33
CA VAL A 28 9.06 13.05 -4.85
C VAL A 28 8.06 13.13 -6.00
N LYS A 29 8.32 13.90 -7.06
CA LYS A 29 7.39 14.04 -8.20
C LYS A 29 7.26 12.74 -9.00
N GLU A 30 8.38 12.08 -9.25
CA GLU A 30 8.39 10.80 -9.97
C GLU A 30 7.67 9.71 -9.19
N MET A 31 7.93 9.63 -7.88
CA MET A 31 7.21 8.74 -6.96
C MET A 31 5.70 9.03 -6.96
N GLN A 32 5.29 10.29 -6.80
CA GLN A 32 3.87 10.66 -6.78
C GLN A 32 3.17 10.28 -8.08
N LYS A 33 3.80 10.54 -9.22
CA LYS A 33 3.27 10.16 -10.54
C LYS A 33 3.08 8.64 -10.62
N TRP A 34 4.11 7.87 -10.29
CA TRP A 34 4.02 6.41 -10.32
C TRP A 34 2.93 5.85 -9.39
N ILE A 35 2.83 6.37 -8.16
CA ILE A 35 1.78 5.98 -7.21
C ILE A 35 0.40 6.25 -7.83
N SER A 36 0.20 7.42 -8.45
CA SER A 36 -1.09 7.81 -9.03
C SER A 36 -1.50 7.00 -10.27
N GLU A 37 -0.53 6.45 -11.00
CA GLU A 37 -0.77 5.64 -12.20
C GLU A 37 -0.94 4.14 -11.87
N SER A 38 -0.47 3.72 -10.69
CA SER A 38 -0.53 2.31 -10.27
C SER A 38 -1.96 1.83 -10.05
N GLN A 39 -2.33 0.75 -10.73
CA GLN A 39 -3.61 0.07 -10.52
C GLN A 39 -3.62 -0.83 -9.27
N LYS A 40 -2.45 -1.12 -8.70
CA LYS A 40 -2.32 -1.98 -7.50
C LYS A 40 -2.47 -1.18 -6.21
N ILE A 41 -2.18 0.12 -6.23
CA ILE A 41 -2.23 1.00 -5.05
C ILE A 41 -3.64 1.58 -4.93
N ILE A 42 -4.34 1.21 -3.86
CA ILE A 42 -5.70 1.69 -3.57
C ILE A 42 -5.71 2.88 -2.61
N PHE A 43 -4.61 3.12 -1.92
CA PHE A 43 -4.41 4.29 -1.06
C PHE A 43 -2.92 4.55 -0.85
N SER A 44 -2.55 5.82 -0.78
CA SER A 44 -1.20 6.24 -0.40
C SER A 44 -1.27 7.55 0.35
N SER A 45 -0.44 7.70 1.39
CA SER A 45 -0.33 8.95 2.12
C SER A 45 1.06 9.12 2.72
N LEU A 46 1.52 10.37 2.76
CA LEU A 46 2.57 10.76 3.69
C LEU A 46 2.02 10.74 5.12
N GLY A 47 2.88 10.53 6.10
CA GLY A 47 2.52 10.54 7.51
C GLY A 47 3.72 10.32 8.41
N GLU A 48 3.45 10.05 9.68
CA GLU A 48 4.44 9.68 10.68
C GLU A 48 4.11 8.28 11.19
N GLY A 49 5.04 7.35 11.03
CA GLY A 49 4.78 5.93 11.23
C GLY A 49 5.86 5.21 12.02
N LEU A 50 5.67 3.89 12.14
CA LEU A 50 6.54 2.97 12.88
C LEU A 50 8.01 3.16 12.48
N ASN A 51 8.90 3.31 13.45
CA ASN A 51 10.35 3.43 13.21
C ASN A 51 10.73 4.49 12.16
N GLY A 52 10.08 5.66 12.18
CA GLY A 52 10.42 6.78 11.32
C GLY A 52 10.05 6.59 9.85
N LYS A 53 9.10 5.70 9.54
CA LYS A 53 8.52 5.59 8.20
C LYS A 53 7.61 6.79 7.94
N THR A 54 7.71 7.35 6.75
CA THR A 54 7.06 8.62 6.38
C THR A 54 6.05 8.49 5.24
N LEU A 55 5.95 7.31 4.62
CA LEU A 55 5.02 7.00 3.54
C LEU A 55 4.35 5.65 3.78
N LEU A 56 3.04 5.62 3.64
CA LEU A 56 2.22 4.42 3.60
C LEU A 56 1.71 4.20 2.18
N LEU A 57 1.89 2.98 1.67
CA LEU A 57 1.21 2.45 0.49
C LEU A 57 0.29 1.32 0.91
N VAL A 58 -0.98 1.39 0.52
CA VAL A 58 -1.93 0.27 0.63
C VAL A 58 -2.19 -0.27 -0.76
N SER A 59 -1.90 -1.55 -0.95
CA SER A 59 -1.95 -2.20 -2.25
C SER A 59 -2.65 -3.55 -2.20
N VAL A 60 -3.20 -3.99 -3.33
CA VAL A 60 -3.89 -5.28 -3.48
C VAL A 60 -3.15 -6.16 -4.48
N HIS A 61 -3.11 -7.47 -4.21
CA HIS A 61 -2.32 -8.43 -4.99
C HIS A 61 -3.08 -9.74 -5.18
N ARG A 62 -2.94 -10.33 -6.38
CA ARG A 62 -3.60 -11.61 -6.72
C ARG A 62 -3.02 -12.79 -5.96
N ASP A 63 -1.75 -12.72 -5.61
CA ASP A 63 -1.06 -13.72 -4.81
C ASP A 63 0.25 -13.14 -4.25
N PHE A 64 1.04 -13.97 -3.58
CA PHE A 64 2.33 -13.53 -3.03
C PHE A 64 3.37 -13.20 -4.10
N THR A 65 3.28 -13.81 -5.29
CA THR A 65 4.19 -13.53 -6.41
C THR A 65 3.96 -12.12 -6.94
N ASP A 66 2.70 -11.75 -7.17
CA ASP A 66 2.29 -10.40 -7.57
C ASP A 66 2.74 -9.34 -6.54
N PHE A 67 2.60 -9.64 -5.25
CA PHE A 67 3.14 -8.81 -4.17
C PHE A 67 4.67 -8.70 -4.23
N SER A 68 5.38 -9.80 -4.41
CA SER A 68 6.85 -9.82 -4.48
C SER A 68 7.36 -8.97 -5.64
N GLU A 69 6.73 -9.08 -6.81
CA GLU A 69 7.03 -8.22 -7.98
C GLU A 69 6.79 -6.74 -7.67
N PHE A 70 5.64 -6.41 -7.07
CA PHE A 70 5.36 -5.04 -6.64
C PHE A 70 6.44 -4.49 -5.69
N THR A 71 6.92 -5.29 -4.72
CA THR A 71 7.99 -4.82 -3.83
C THR A 71 9.31 -4.56 -4.56
N ARG A 72 9.61 -5.29 -5.64
CA ARG A 72 10.79 -5.05 -6.48
C ARG A 72 10.63 -3.74 -7.26
N GLU A 73 9.45 -3.47 -7.80
CA GLU A 73 9.14 -2.20 -8.47
C GLU A 73 9.31 -1.00 -7.52
N VAL A 74 8.73 -1.08 -6.32
CA VAL A 74 8.85 -0.04 -5.27
C VAL A 74 10.32 0.25 -4.96
N ARG A 75 11.15 -0.81 -4.80
CA ARG A 75 12.59 -0.65 -4.54
C ARG A 75 13.32 0.01 -5.71
N GLY A 76 12.96 -0.33 -6.94
CA GLY A 76 13.55 0.25 -8.15
C GLY A 76 13.27 1.76 -8.28
N ILE A 77 12.01 2.15 -8.09
CA ILE A 77 11.54 3.53 -8.29
C ILE A 77 12.06 4.47 -7.21
N LEU A 78 12.02 4.03 -5.96
CA LEU A 78 12.48 4.86 -4.86
C LEU A 78 14.01 4.87 -4.74
N GLY A 79 14.73 4.18 -5.64
CA GLY A 79 16.18 4.09 -5.61
C GLY A 79 16.71 3.71 -4.23
N LEU A 80 16.01 2.78 -3.55
CA LEU A 80 16.20 2.41 -2.14
C LEU A 80 17.57 1.71 -1.96
N LYS A 81 18.68 2.41 -2.16
CA LYS A 81 20.01 1.94 -1.76
C LYS A 81 20.20 1.98 -0.24
N GLY A 82 19.21 2.49 0.52
CA GLY A 82 19.28 2.51 1.99
C GLY A 82 17.98 2.81 2.74
N ALA A 83 16.83 2.92 2.06
CA ALA A 83 15.58 3.19 2.75
C ALA A 83 14.86 1.88 3.11
N SER A 84 14.53 1.75 4.40
CA SER A 84 13.85 0.59 4.95
C SER A 84 12.42 0.50 4.43
N MET A 85 12.01 -0.71 4.03
CA MET A 85 10.66 -1.03 3.61
C MET A 85 10.16 -2.19 4.47
N GLU A 86 9.00 -1.99 5.09
CA GLU A 86 8.35 -2.99 5.93
C GLU A 86 6.91 -3.14 5.46
N SER A 87 6.41 -4.37 5.37
CA SER A 87 5.06 -4.65 4.88
C SER A 87 4.29 -5.50 5.87
N PHE A 88 3.03 -5.13 6.12
CA PHE A 88 2.06 -5.94 6.82
C PHE A 88 1.10 -6.55 5.80
N LEU A 89 1.11 -7.88 5.70
CA LEU A 89 0.28 -8.62 4.76
C LEU A 89 -1.02 -9.07 5.42
N VAL A 90 -2.13 -8.81 4.74
CA VAL A 90 -3.48 -9.21 5.14
C VAL A 90 -4.03 -10.18 4.11
N SER A 91 -4.39 -11.38 4.55
CA SER A 91 -5.16 -12.33 3.75
C SER A 91 -6.55 -11.76 3.50
N LEU A 92 -6.98 -11.71 2.24
CA LEU A 92 -8.36 -11.37 1.89
C LEU A 92 -9.29 -12.59 1.91
N LYS A 93 -8.73 -13.79 2.05
CA LYS A 93 -9.47 -15.06 2.05
C LYS A 93 -9.80 -15.56 3.45
N THR A 94 -9.04 -15.13 4.46
CA THR A 94 -9.16 -15.64 5.84
C THR A 94 -9.13 -14.48 6.82
N ASP A 95 -9.73 -14.68 8.00
CA ASP A 95 -9.53 -13.83 9.17
C ASP A 95 -9.87 -12.33 9.01
N ILE A 96 -10.71 -11.97 8.02
CA ILE A 96 -11.27 -10.62 7.93
C ILE A 96 -12.31 -10.45 9.05
N ILE A 97 -11.89 -9.79 10.13
CA ILE A 97 -12.78 -9.48 11.26
C ILE A 97 -13.78 -8.38 10.87
N LYS A 98 -13.35 -7.37 10.10
CA LYS A 98 -14.19 -6.22 9.73
C LYS A 98 -13.71 -5.54 8.44
N HIS A 99 -14.64 -5.31 7.52
CA HIS A 99 -14.37 -4.53 6.31
C HIS A 99 -14.40 -3.02 6.57
N PHE A 100 -13.62 -2.26 5.79
CA PHE A 100 -13.66 -0.79 5.76
C PHE A 100 -15.01 -0.28 5.27
N SER A 101 -15.92 0.05 6.20
CA SER A 101 -17.29 0.45 5.89
C SER A 101 -17.75 1.61 6.77
N PHE A 102 -18.45 2.57 6.13
CA PHE A 102 -19.12 3.70 6.79
C PHE A 102 -20.48 3.34 7.40
N LYS A 103 -20.95 2.10 7.26
CA LYS A 103 -22.28 1.67 7.76
C LYS A 103 -22.53 2.04 9.23
N ASN A 104 -21.47 2.12 10.04
CA ASN A 104 -21.57 2.46 11.46
C ASN A 104 -21.16 3.91 11.77
N LEU A 105 -20.67 4.67 10.80
CA LEU A 105 -20.29 6.08 10.97
C LEU A 105 -21.48 7.03 10.80
N GLU A 106 -22.57 6.58 10.17
CA GLU A 106 -23.86 7.31 10.17
C GLU A 106 -24.53 7.38 11.57
N ARG A 107 -24.03 6.60 12.53
CA ARG A 107 -24.57 6.54 13.91
C ARG A 107 -23.78 7.40 14.90
N ILE A 108 -22.81 8.19 14.43
CA ILE A 108 -21.99 9.10 15.25
C ILE A 108 -22.47 10.53 15.04
#